data_AF-A0A653G2W8-F1
#
_entry.id   AF-A0A653G2W8-F1
#
_cell.length_a   1.000
_cell.length_b   1.000
_cell.length_c   1.000
_cell.angle_alpha   90.00
_cell.angle_beta   90.00
_cell.angle_gamma   90.00
#
_symmetry.space_group_name_H-M   'P 1'
#
loop_
_entity.id
_entity.type
_entity.pdbx_description
1 polymer ?
#
loop_
_entity_poly.entity_id
_entity_poly.type
_entity_poly.pdbx_seq_one_letter_code
_entity_poly.pdbx_strand_id
1 'polypeptide(L)'
;MKKINFILAIIFLTLSFLFIFKNDALAVYVPPSKLKLPTATKPKPGQCEPPCNADEKCSWNNKCVPRGGGNPTQPPAATATPIPTATPRPLTATPVPACPKKAQGDADCDGNVTFKDYFYYVAKKAGGTLPTTVNVDFNGSGTVDAADRAIVVNSLLGK
;
A
#
# COMPACT_ATOMS: atom_id res chain seq x y z
N MET A 1 42.36 26.02 26.95
CA MET A 1 42.56 24.78 26.16
C MET A 1 41.26 23.95 26.02
N LYS A 2 40.10 24.55 25.67
CA LYS A 2 38.81 23.84 25.52
C LYS A 2 38.20 23.90 24.10
N LYS A 3 38.66 24.82 23.25
CA LYS A 3 38.07 25.05 21.92
C LYS A 3 38.50 24.02 20.85
N ILE A 4 39.66 23.38 21.01
CA ILE A 4 40.21 22.42 20.03
C ILE A 4 39.43 21.10 20.04
N ASN A 5 39.01 20.62 21.22
CA ASN A 5 38.26 19.35 21.34
C ASN A 5 36.85 19.42 20.74
N PHE A 6 36.23 20.60 20.70
CA PHE A 6 34.90 20.78 20.13
C PHE A 6 34.91 20.74 18.60
N ILE A 7 35.95 21.28 17.97
CA ILE A 7 36.09 21.27 16.50
C ILE A 7 36.40 19.84 16.00
N LEU A 8 37.23 19.07 16.73
CA LEU A 8 37.47 17.67 16.38
C LEU A 8 36.21 16.79 16.48
N ALA A 9 35.34 17.04 17.46
CA ALA A 9 34.09 16.28 17.62
C ALA A 9 33.10 16.53 16.46
N ILE A 10 33.00 17.77 15.95
CA ILE A 10 32.14 18.12 14.81
C ILE A 10 32.67 17.51 13.50
N ILE A 11 34.00 17.49 13.33
CA ILE A 11 34.62 16.86 12.15
C ILE A 11 34.37 15.34 12.18
N PHE A 12 34.49 14.69 13.33
CA PHE A 12 34.19 13.25 13.45
C PHE A 12 32.71 12.92 13.22
N LEU A 13 31.78 13.77 13.67
CA LEU A 13 30.34 13.56 13.47
C LEU A 13 29.93 13.72 12.00
N THR A 14 30.51 14.69 11.28
CA THR A 14 30.20 14.95 9.87
C THR A 14 30.83 13.91 8.94
N LEU A 15 32.05 13.42 9.21
CA LEU A 15 32.66 12.34 8.44
C LEU A 15 31.96 10.99 8.63
N SER A 16 31.42 10.72 9.82
CA SER A 16 30.64 9.49 10.08
C SER A 16 29.29 9.51 9.35
N PHE A 17 28.62 10.67 9.29
CA PHE A 17 27.39 10.83 8.53
C PHE A 17 27.61 10.69 7.02
N LEU A 18 28.76 11.14 6.49
CA LEU A 18 29.07 11.02 5.06
C LEU A 18 29.39 9.57 4.63
N PHE A 19 29.80 8.71 5.58
CA PHE A 19 30.12 7.31 5.31
C PHE A 19 28.89 6.39 5.34
N ILE A 20 27.85 6.71 6.13
CA ILE A 20 26.63 5.90 6.20
C ILE A 20 25.81 6.03 4.90
N PHE A 21 25.79 7.18 4.23
CA PHE A 21 25.02 7.36 2.99
C PHE A 21 25.65 6.76 1.73
N LYS A 22 26.89 6.24 1.79
CA LYS A 22 27.59 5.74 0.59
C LYS A 22 27.41 4.25 0.34
N ASN A 23 26.90 3.48 1.30
CA ASN A 23 26.87 2.02 1.19
C ASN A 23 25.50 1.41 0.84
N ASP A 24 24.41 2.18 0.80
CA ASP A 24 23.08 1.65 0.45
C ASP A 24 22.55 2.14 -0.91
N ALA A 25 23.42 2.70 -1.76
CA ALA A 25 23.07 3.19 -3.09
C ALA A 25 23.15 2.12 -4.21
N LEU A 26 22.85 0.85 -3.90
CA LEU A 26 22.63 -0.19 -4.91
C LEU A 26 21.23 -0.82 -4.83
N ALA A 27 20.22 -0.05 -4.41
CA ALA A 27 18.89 -0.26 -4.95
C ALA A 27 18.90 0.31 -6.38
N VAL A 28 19.03 -0.56 -7.37
CA VAL A 28 18.92 -0.21 -8.79
C VAL A 28 17.57 0.48 -9.01
N TYR A 29 17.59 1.82 -9.05
CA TYR A 29 16.46 2.61 -9.53
C TYR A 29 16.28 2.29 -11.01
N VAL A 30 15.35 1.38 -11.30
CA VAL A 30 14.86 1.17 -12.66
C VAL A 30 13.83 2.28 -12.89
N PRO A 31 14.13 3.30 -13.72
CA PRO A 31 13.14 4.34 -14.01
C PRO A 31 11.88 3.69 -14.60
N PRO A 32 10.68 4.18 -14.28
CA PRO A 32 9.42 3.60 -14.75
C PRO A 32 9.30 3.54 -16.28
N SER A 33 10.10 4.32 -17.00
CA SER A 33 10.23 4.31 -18.46
C SER A 33 10.97 3.08 -19.03
N LYS A 34 11.54 2.21 -18.18
CA LYS A 34 12.20 0.95 -18.57
C LYS A 34 11.43 -0.30 -18.10
N LEU A 35 10.35 -0.15 -17.34
CA LEU A 35 9.41 -1.24 -17.07
C LEU A 35 8.60 -1.50 -18.35
N LYS A 36 9.18 -2.30 -19.25
CA LYS A 36 8.40 -2.95 -20.30
C LYS A 36 7.46 -3.89 -19.56
N LEU A 37 6.21 -3.47 -19.36
CA LEU A 37 5.14 -4.37 -18.92
C LEU A 37 5.29 -5.63 -19.79
N PRO A 38 5.38 -6.84 -19.21
CA PRO A 38 5.39 -8.05 -20.03
C PRO A 38 4.18 -7.92 -20.95
N THR A 39 4.47 -7.78 -22.24
CA THR A 39 3.43 -7.66 -23.24
C THR A 39 2.69 -8.97 -23.08
N ALA A 40 1.46 -8.93 -22.56
CA ALA A 40 0.65 -10.11 -22.40
C ALA A 40 0.48 -10.67 -23.81
N THR A 41 1.35 -11.62 -24.16
CA THR A 41 1.29 -12.31 -25.44
C THR A 41 -0.05 -13.00 -25.41
N LYS A 42 -0.95 -12.54 -26.27
CA LYS A 42 -2.25 -13.15 -26.48
C LYS A 42 -2.03 -14.67 -26.49
N PRO A 43 -2.61 -15.45 -25.57
CA PRO A 43 -2.38 -16.88 -25.53
C PRO A 43 -2.72 -17.43 -26.91
N LYS A 44 -1.79 -18.18 -27.48
CA LYS A 44 -1.96 -18.80 -28.79
C LYS A 44 -3.22 -19.66 -28.71
N PRO A 45 -4.19 -19.53 -29.63
CA PRO A 45 -5.40 -20.36 -29.59
C PRO A 45 -5.00 -21.85 -29.53
N GLY A 46 -5.33 -22.54 -28.43
CA GLY A 46 -5.09 -23.99 -28.29
C GLY A 46 -4.38 -24.50 -27.02
N GLN A 47 -4.20 -23.71 -25.94
CA GLN A 47 -3.44 -24.13 -24.74
C GLN A 47 -4.27 -24.30 -23.45
N CYS A 48 -5.54 -24.67 -23.53
CA CYS A 48 -6.24 -25.16 -22.34
C CYS A 48 -5.78 -26.59 -22.06
N GLU A 49 -5.25 -26.84 -20.88
CA GLU A 49 -4.85 -28.18 -20.42
C GLU A 49 -5.60 -28.49 -19.11
N PRO A 50 -6.50 -29.50 -19.09
CA PRO A 50 -6.87 -30.38 -20.21
C PRO A 50 -7.61 -29.65 -21.36
N PRO A 51 -7.61 -30.24 -22.58
CA PRO A 51 -8.33 -29.66 -23.71
C PRO A 51 -9.82 -29.54 -23.40
N CYS A 52 -10.42 -28.41 -23.77
CA CYS A 52 -11.85 -28.18 -23.58
C CYS A 52 -12.68 -29.11 -24.46
N ASN A 53 -13.91 -29.42 -24.02
CA ASN A 53 -14.85 -30.21 -24.80
C ASN A 53 -15.31 -29.45 -26.06
N ALA A 54 -15.93 -30.17 -27.02
CA ALA A 54 -16.29 -29.62 -28.32
C ALA A 54 -17.21 -28.38 -28.26
N ASP A 55 -17.97 -28.24 -27.18
CA ASP A 55 -18.94 -27.18 -26.87
C ASP A 55 -18.36 -26.01 -26.04
N GLU A 56 -17.05 -26.02 -25.78
CA GLU A 56 -16.36 -25.03 -24.95
C GLU A 56 -15.30 -24.24 -25.75
N LYS A 57 -14.90 -23.08 -25.23
CA LYS A 57 -13.76 -22.27 -25.68
C LYS A 57 -12.85 -21.96 -24.50
N CYS A 58 -11.55 -21.85 -24.77
CA CYS A 58 -10.56 -21.47 -23.78
C CYS A 58 -10.69 -19.97 -23.47
N SER A 59 -10.98 -19.63 -22.21
CA SER A 59 -10.98 -18.27 -21.71
C SER A 59 -9.55 -17.80 -21.41
N TRP A 60 -9.35 -16.49 -21.34
CA TRP A 60 -8.06 -15.84 -21.11
C TRP A 60 -7.38 -16.22 -19.78
N ASN A 61 -8.12 -16.83 -18.85
CA ASN A 61 -7.63 -17.37 -17.59
C ASN A 61 -7.37 -18.90 -17.63
N ASN A 62 -7.20 -19.48 -18.82
CA ASN A 62 -6.97 -20.91 -19.01
C ASN A 62 -8.09 -21.82 -18.47
N LYS A 63 -9.33 -21.33 -18.46
CA LYS A 63 -10.51 -22.11 -18.11
C LYS A 63 -11.42 -22.32 -19.32
N CYS A 64 -12.04 -23.48 -19.42
CA CYS A 64 -13.06 -23.75 -20.42
C CYS A 64 -14.35 -22.99 -20.08
N VAL A 65 -14.90 -22.29 -21.07
CA VAL A 65 -16.19 -21.59 -20.97
C VAL A 65 -17.07 -21.98 -22.16
N PRO A 66 -18.40 -22.03 -22.03
CA PRO A 66 -19.28 -22.43 -23.13
C PRO A 66 -19.11 -21.56 -24.39
N ARG A 67 -19.11 -22.19 -25.58
CA ARG A 67 -19.00 -21.49 -26.89
C ARG A 67 -20.23 -20.65 -27.22
N GLY A 68 -21.40 -21.08 -26.76
CA GLY A 68 -22.68 -20.45 -27.05
C GLY A 68 -23.07 -19.45 -25.97
N GLY A 69 -23.16 -18.16 -26.33
CA GLY A 69 -23.92 -17.16 -25.58
C GLY A 69 -25.43 -17.35 -25.74
N GLY A 70 -25.91 -18.59 -25.59
CA GLY A 70 -27.32 -18.84 -25.40
C GLY A 70 -27.63 -18.43 -23.97
N ASN A 71 -28.26 -17.27 -23.78
CA ASN A 71 -28.91 -16.96 -22.52
C ASN A 71 -29.89 -18.12 -22.26
N PRO A 72 -29.64 -19.01 -21.28
CA PRO A 72 -30.61 -20.05 -20.98
C PRO A 72 -31.90 -19.31 -20.63
N THR A 73 -32.98 -19.58 -21.36
CA THR A 73 -34.32 -19.21 -20.91
C THR A 73 -34.51 -19.95 -19.58
N GLN A 74 -34.17 -19.27 -18.49
CA GLN A 74 -34.37 -19.80 -17.16
C GLN A 74 -35.87 -20.10 -17.02
N PRO A 75 -36.24 -21.30 -16.55
CA PRO A 75 -37.58 -21.55 -16.07
C PRO A 75 -37.99 -20.43 -15.12
N PRO A 76 -39.27 -19.99 -15.11
CA PRO A 76 -39.72 -18.94 -14.21
C PRO A 76 -39.30 -19.31 -12.78
N ALA A 77 -38.44 -18.46 -12.20
CA ALA A 77 -37.93 -18.67 -10.86
C ALA A 77 -39.14 -18.77 -9.91
N ALA A 78 -39.23 -19.87 -9.17
CA ALA A 78 -40.25 -20.02 -8.13
C ALA A 78 -40.20 -18.79 -7.22
N THR A 79 -41.35 -18.16 -7.03
CA THR A 79 -41.52 -16.99 -6.16
C THR A 79 -40.94 -17.31 -4.79
N ALA A 80 -39.78 -16.72 -4.48
CA ALA A 80 -39.15 -16.90 -3.18
C ALA A 80 -40.10 -16.40 -2.10
N THR A 81 -40.48 -17.29 -1.19
CA THR A 81 -41.14 -16.91 0.06
C THR A 81 -40.23 -15.89 0.76
N PRO A 82 -40.74 -14.73 1.22
CA PRO A 82 -39.91 -13.74 1.88
C PRO A 82 -39.23 -14.39 3.09
N ILE A 83 -37.92 -14.56 3.00
CA ILE A 83 -37.10 -14.94 4.14
C ILE A 83 -37.22 -13.77 5.11
N PRO A 84 -37.61 -13.99 6.39
CA PRO A 84 -37.64 -12.91 7.36
C PRO A 84 -36.27 -12.24 7.39
N THR A 85 -36.24 -10.97 7.01
CA THR A 85 -35.04 -10.14 7.07
C THR A 85 -34.56 -10.13 8.50
N ALA A 86 -33.47 -10.86 8.78
CA ALA A 86 -32.83 -10.79 10.09
C ALA A 86 -32.46 -9.34 10.33
N THR A 87 -33.08 -8.71 11.32
CA THR A 87 -32.75 -7.36 11.76
C THR A 87 -31.25 -7.34 12.06
N PRO A 88 -30.43 -6.53 11.35
CA PRO A 88 -29.01 -6.49 11.59
C PRO A 88 -28.79 -6.07 13.05
N ARG A 89 -28.20 -6.96 13.83
CA ARG A 89 -27.73 -6.63 15.17
C ARG A 89 -26.76 -5.45 15.03
N PRO A 90 -26.94 -4.35 15.79
CA PRO A 90 -26.00 -3.25 15.75
C PRO A 90 -24.60 -3.82 16.00
N LEU A 91 -23.71 -3.66 15.01
CA LEU A 91 -22.30 -3.99 15.20
C LEU A 91 -21.83 -3.06 16.33
N THR A 92 -21.52 -3.65 17.49
CA THR A 92 -20.87 -2.92 18.56
C THR A 92 -19.54 -2.45 18.00
N ALA A 93 -19.46 -1.14 17.69
CA ALA A 93 -18.24 -0.56 17.16
C ALA A 93 -17.12 -0.88 18.15
N THR A 94 -16.13 -1.66 17.71
CA THR A 94 -14.91 -1.85 18.49
C THR A 94 -14.29 -0.46 18.64
N PRO A 95 -14.00 0.01 19.87
CA PRO A 95 -13.40 1.32 20.05
C PRO A 95 -12.11 1.36 19.25
N VAL A 96 -12.06 2.23 18.25
CA VAL A 96 -10.83 2.49 17.50
C VAL A 96 -9.84 3.06 18.52
N PRO A 97 -8.63 2.47 18.66
CA PRO A 97 -7.61 3.02 19.53
C PRO A 97 -7.42 4.51 19.23
N ALA A 98 -7.53 5.35 20.25
CA ALA A 98 -7.30 6.78 20.08
C ALA A 98 -5.86 7.01 19.60
N CYS A 99 -5.70 7.82 18.55
CA CYS A 99 -4.40 8.20 18.00
C CYS A 99 -4.14 9.68 18.29
N PRO A 100 -3.92 10.07 19.56
CA PRO A 100 -3.93 11.47 19.98
C PRO A 100 -2.82 12.31 19.33
N LYS A 101 -1.69 11.68 18.94
CA LYS A 101 -0.57 12.36 18.29
C LYS A 101 -0.63 12.29 16.76
N LYS A 102 -1.77 11.88 16.18
CA LYS A 102 -1.91 11.75 14.71
C LYS A 102 -1.54 13.03 13.96
N ALA A 103 -2.12 14.14 14.40
CA ALA A 103 -1.89 15.47 13.84
C ALA A 103 -0.47 16.01 14.09
N GLN A 104 0.33 15.30 14.88
CA GLN A 104 1.75 15.58 15.13
C GLN A 104 2.67 14.64 14.31
N GLY A 105 2.12 13.78 13.46
CA GLY A 105 2.93 12.87 12.65
C GLY A 105 3.05 11.45 13.19
N ASP A 106 2.27 11.05 14.19
CA ASP A 106 2.23 9.66 14.68
C ASP A 106 1.46 8.78 13.68
N ALA A 107 2.20 7.96 12.93
CA ALA A 107 1.66 7.20 11.81
C ALA A 107 1.04 5.88 12.26
N ASP A 108 1.66 5.23 13.24
CA ASP A 108 1.27 3.90 13.75
C ASP A 108 0.55 3.94 15.10
N CYS A 109 0.29 5.14 15.61
CA CYS A 109 -0.50 5.40 16.81
C CYS A 109 0.13 4.78 18.06
N ASP A 110 1.47 4.68 18.11
CA ASP A 110 2.19 4.17 19.27
C ASP A 110 2.38 5.21 20.39
N GLY A 111 1.93 6.45 20.15
CA GLY A 111 2.01 7.55 21.09
C GLY A 111 3.33 8.32 21.02
N ASN A 112 4.21 8.03 20.07
CA ASN A 112 5.45 8.76 19.82
C ASN A 112 5.52 9.21 18.36
N VAL A 113 6.25 10.29 18.12
CA VAL A 113 6.58 10.73 16.76
C VAL A 113 8.07 10.51 16.59
N THR A 114 8.45 9.55 15.75
CA THR A 114 9.82 9.09 15.56
C THR A 114 10.17 9.01 14.08
N PHE A 115 11.43 8.70 13.76
CA PHE A 115 11.84 8.49 12.37
C PHE A 115 11.12 7.32 11.69
N LYS A 116 10.52 6.39 12.47
CA LYS A 116 9.68 5.31 11.95
C LYS A 116 8.44 5.86 11.24
N ASP A 117 7.83 6.91 11.79
CA ASP A 117 6.67 7.58 11.20
C ASP A 117 7.01 8.27 9.89
N TYR A 118 8.17 8.93 9.86
CA TYR A 118 8.70 9.52 8.63
C TYR A 118 9.02 8.45 7.58
N PHE A 119 9.55 7.30 8.00
CA PHE A 119 9.79 6.17 7.10
C PHE A 119 8.49 5.68 6.46
N TYR A 120 7.39 5.55 7.20
CA TYR A 120 6.09 5.19 6.61
C TYR A 120 5.62 6.19 5.57
N TYR A 121 5.81 7.50 5.81
CA TYR A 121 5.49 8.53 4.82
C TYR A 121 6.28 8.31 3.52
N VAL A 122 7.60 8.12 3.62
CA VAL A 122 8.46 7.87 2.45
C VAL A 122 8.07 6.58 1.73
N ALA A 123 7.83 5.51 2.47
CA ALA A 123 7.39 4.23 1.91
C ALA A 123 6.10 4.39 1.10
N LYS A 124 5.11 5.13 1.63
CA LYS A 124 3.86 5.42 0.91
C LYS A 124 4.09 6.26 -0.34
N LYS A 125 4.92 7.30 -0.28
CA LYS A 125 5.26 8.13 -1.44
C LYS A 125 6.01 7.36 -2.53
N ALA A 126 6.77 6.33 -2.16
CA ALA A 126 7.44 5.42 -3.08
C ALA A 126 6.50 4.34 -3.68
N GLY A 127 5.21 4.34 -3.32
CA GLY A 127 4.24 3.34 -3.78
C GLY A 127 4.17 2.08 -2.93
N GLY A 128 4.80 2.06 -1.76
CA GLY A 128 4.72 0.96 -0.81
C GLY A 128 3.32 0.77 -0.22
N THR A 129 3.00 -0.47 0.13
CA THR A 129 1.80 -0.82 0.88
C THR A 129 2.08 -0.69 2.38
N LEU A 130 1.20 0.00 3.10
CA LEU A 130 1.29 0.15 4.55
C LEU A 130 0.32 -0.83 5.24
N PRO A 131 0.63 -1.29 6.47
CA PRO A 131 -0.34 -1.99 7.31
C PRO A 131 -1.60 -1.16 7.52
N THR A 132 -2.75 -1.80 7.75
CA THR A 132 -4.04 -1.12 7.99
C THR A 132 -4.06 -0.29 9.26
N THR A 133 -3.15 -0.55 10.20
CA THR A 133 -2.97 0.22 11.43
C THR A 133 -2.11 1.48 11.24
N VAL A 134 -1.46 1.63 10.08
CA VAL A 134 -0.60 2.77 9.77
C VAL A 134 -1.31 3.69 8.80
N ASN A 135 -1.35 4.98 9.14
CA ASN A 135 -1.83 6.02 8.24
C ASN A 135 -0.81 7.16 8.21
N VAL A 136 -0.55 7.76 7.06
CA VAL A 136 0.43 8.87 6.94
C VAL A 136 -0.21 10.16 6.42
N ASP A 137 -1.53 10.17 6.30
CA ASP A 137 -2.35 11.37 6.19
C ASP A 137 -2.52 11.92 7.61
N PHE A 138 -1.64 12.84 7.98
CA PHE A 138 -1.58 13.40 9.33
C PHE A 138 -2.53 14.56 9.52
N ASN A 139 -2.88 15.27 8.43
CA ASN A 139 -3.85 16.37 8.46
C ASN A 139 -5.30 15.91 8.22
N GLY A 140 -5.52 14.64 7.86
CA GLY A 140 -6.84 14.06 7.64
C GLY A 140 -7.51 14.56 6.35
N SER A 141 -6.73 15.02 5.38
CA SER A 141 -7.23 15.58 4.12
C SER A 141 -7.69 14.51 3.12
N GLY A 142 -7.38 13.23 3.38
CA GLY A 142 -7.59 12.12 2.48
C GLY A 142 -6.49 11.98 1.42
N THR A 143 -5.50 12.87 1.40
CA THR A 143 -4.37 12.85 0.46
C THR A 143 -3.05 12.82 1.22
N VAL A 144 -2.06 12.07 0.71
CA VAL A 144 -0.72 12.01 1.29
C VAL A 144 0.25 12.87 0.46
N ASP A 145 0.56 14.07 0.93
CA ASP A 145 1.30 15.08 0.18
C ASP A 145 2.41 15.80 0.98
N ALA A 146 2.77 17.01 0.57
CA ALA A 146 3.84 17.79 1.21
C ALA A 146 3.41 18.38 2.56
N ALA A 147 2.12 18.57 2.81
CA ALA A 147 1.61 19.04 4.09
C ALA A 147 1.82 17.98 5.18
N ASP A 148 1.57 16.71 4.88
CA ASP A 148 1.85 15.60 5.81
C ASP A 148 3.33 15.50 6.12
N ARG A 149 4.17 15.66 5.09
CA ARG A 149 5.62 15.69 5.28
C ARG A 149 6.02 16.79 6.25
N ALA A 150 5.45 17.98 6.10
CA ALA A 150 5.78 19.13 6.95
C ALA A 150 5.41 18.84 8.41
N ILE A 151 4.27 18.20 8.66
CA ILE A 151 3.82 17.82 10.01
C ILE A 151 4.86 16.92 10.70
N VAL A 152 5.14 15.75 10.11
CA VAL A 152 6.07 14.80 10.75
C VAL A 152 7.48 15.36 10.87
N VAL A 153 7.96 16.12 9.88
CA VAL A 153 9.29 16.75 9.95
C VAL A 153 9.35 17.82 11.04
N ASN A 154 8.34 18.67 11.18
CA ASN A 154 8.31 19.70 12.22
C ASN A 154 8.32 19.06 13.60
N SER A 155 7.52 18.02 13.82
CA SER A 155 7.49 17.31 15.10
C SER A 155 8.82 16.61 15.43
N LEU A 156 9.50 16.02 14.44
CA LEU A 156 10.86 15.47 14.63
C LEU A 156 11.92 16.55 14.93
N LEU A 157 11.71 17.77 14.46
CA LEU A 157 12.58 18.91 14.72
C LEU A 157 12.19 19.70 15.98
N GLY A 158 11.11 19.32 16.67
CA GLY A 158 10.59 20.03 17.84
C GLY A 158 10.08 21.43 17.53
N LYS A 159 9.45 21.62 16.36
CA LYS A 159 8.89 22.89 15.88
C LYS A 159 7.38 22.95 16.03
#